data_AF-A0A849UC29-F1
#
_entry.id   AF-A0A849UC29-F1
#
_cell.length_a   1.000
_cell.length_b   1.000
_cell.length_c   1.000
_cell.angle_alpha   90.00
_cell.angle_beta   90.00
_cell.angle_gamma   90.00
#
_symmetry.space_group_name_H-M   'P 1'
#
loop_
_entity.id
_entity.type
_entity.pdbx_description
1 polymer ?
#
loop_
_entity_poly.entity_id
_entity_poly.type
_entity_poly.pdbx_seq_one_letter_code
_entity_poly.pdbx_strand_id
1 'polypeptide(L)'
;MDIYDKYKNLKDKEKEFLWSHPIAAADFNSNSSTALSEARKRFSAATLHNGSGDAFRHCFWSAMNARDQGKELAKNFGDAHEDFDGNPTNEKTMDLHNNGVGYEIGSQSPGAPDRHLIIMCTQAWAAGKLVQVNGVNSGDLIYSNSTENYLYGGK
;
A
#
# COMPACT_ATOMS: atom_id res chain seq x y z
N MET A 1 16.59 -13.02 -10.22
CA MET A 1 16.05 -11.91 -11.04
C MET A 1 17.03 -10.76 -10.88
N ASP A 2 17.61 -10.29 -11.99
CA ASP A 2 18.70 -9.31 -11.98
C ASP A 2 18.18 -7.94 -11.50
N ILE A 3 19.01 -7.20 -10.74
CA ILE A 3 18.72 -5.84 -10.29
C ILE A 3 18.40 -4.94 -11.50
N TYR A 4 19.01 -5.25 -12.66
CA TYR A 4 18.79 -4.58 -13.93
C TYR A 4 17.36 -4.73 -14.50
N ASP A 5 16.71 -5.88 -14.30
CA ASP A 5 15.34 -6.13 -14.79
C ASP A 5 14.28 -5.48 -13.89
N LYS A 6 14.56 -5.34 -12.58
CA LYS A 6 13.74 -4.52 -11.69
C LYS A 6 13.86 -3.03 -12.07
N TYR A 7 15.07 -2.56 -12.39
CA TYR A 7 15.32 -1.16 -12.78
C TYR A 7 14.59 -0.71 -14.06
N LYS A 8 14.45 -1.60 -15.05
CA LYS A 8 13.72 -1.30 -16.30
C LYS A 8 12.22 -1.10 -16.12
N ASN A 9 11.63 -1.69 -15.09
CA ASN A 9 10.18 -1.61 -14.82
C ASN A 9 9.82 -0.50 -13.82
N LEU A 10 10.81 0.28 -13.36
CA LEU A 10 10.59 1.41 -12.47
C LEU A 10 10.13 2.62 -13.30
N LYS A 11 9.06 3.27 -12.84
CA LYS A 11 8.53 4.50 -13.43
C LYS A 11 9.55 5.63 -13.27
N ASP A 12 9.50 6.64 -14.12
CA ASP A 12 10.58 7.64 -14.21
C ASP A 12 10.83 8.43 -12.91
N LYS A 13 9.79 8.62 -12.07
CA LYS A 13 9.95 9.21 -10.72
C LYS A 13 10.54 8.25 -9.69
N GLU A 14 10.34 6.94 -9.83
CA GLU A 14 11.00 5.95 -8.98
C GLU A 14 12.51 5.91 -9.25
N LYS A 15 12.93 6.19 -10.48
CA LYS A 15 14.35 6.33 -10.85
C LYS A 15 14.99 7.56 -10.20
N GLU A 16 14.30 8.70 -10.16
CA GLU A 16 14.80 9.92 -9.49
C GLU A 16 14.92 9.74 -7.97
N PHE A 17 13.96 9.02 -7.36
CA PHE A 17 14.04 8.64 -5.95
C PHE A 17 15.18 7.65 -5.64
N LEU A 18 15.39 6.64 -6.50
CA LEU A 18 16.50 5.69 -6.38
C LEU A 18 17.87 6.38 -6.31
N TRP A 19 18.07 7.42 -7.13
CA TRP A 19 19.33 8.16 -7.16
C TRP A 19 19.59 8.97 -5.89
N SER A 20 18.54 9.45 -5.23
CA SER A 20 18.64 10.28 -4.03
C SER A 20 18.54 9.48 -2.72
N HIS A 21 17.92 8.30 -2.74
CA HIS A 21 17.63 7.49 -1.55
C HIS A 21 17.81 5.97 -1.78
N PRO A 22 19.02 5.50 -2.14
CA PRO A 22 19.25 4.11 -2.56
C PRO A 22 18.93 3.07 -1.47
N ILE A 23 19.16 3.39 -0.19
CA ILE A 23 18.84 2.50 0.94
C ILE A 23 17.31 2.39 1.10
N ALA A 24 16.61 3.52 1.16
CA ALA A 24 15.15 3.53 1.29
C ALA A 24 14.46 2.81 0.12
N ALA A 25 14.97 2.99 -1.11
CA ALA A 25 14.43 2.32 -2.27
C ALA A 25 14.64 0.78 -2.23
N ALA A 26 15.79 0.32 -1.73
CA ALA A 26 16.04 -1.10 -1.52
C ALA A 26 15.07 -1.69 -0.48
N ASP A 27 14.87 -0.99 0.64
CA ASP A 27 13.93 -1.38 1.69
C ASP A 27 12.49 -1.40 1.17
N PHE A 28 12.05 -0.37 0.44
CA PHE A 28 10.70 -0.31 -0.12
C PHE A 28 10.44 -1.46 -1.10
N ASN A 29 11.45 -1.86 -1.88
CA ASN A 29 11.35 -2.98 -2.80
C ASN A 29 11.27 -4.33 -2.07
N SER A 30 12.10 -4.51 -1.03
CA SER A 30 12.06 -5.68 -0.16
C SER A 30 10.71 -5.80 0.55
N ASN A 31 10.25 -4.70 1.16
CA ASN A 31 8.96 -4.59 1.84
C ASN A 31 7.79 -4.86 0.88
N SER A 32 7.87 -4.44 -0.39
CA SER A 32 6.85 -4.74 -1.40
C SER A 32 6.71 -6.24 -1.64
N SER A 33 7.84 -6.95 -1.74
CA SER A 33 7.87 -8.40 -1.92
C SER A 33 7.30 -9.13 -0.69
N THR A 34 7.65 -8.65 0.52
CA THR A 34 7.12 -9.16 1.79
C THR A 34 5.62 -8.94 1.90
N ALA A 35 5.13 -7.74 1.59
CA ALA A 35 3.70 -7.41 1.65
C ALA A 35 2.88 -8.28 0.69
N LEU A 36 3.35 -8.47 -0.56
CA LEU A 36 2.70 -9.34 -1.53
C LEU A 36 2.66 -10.81 -1.07
N SER A 37 3.77 -11.30 -0.49
CA SER A 37 3.84 -12.66 0.07
C SER A 37 2.83 -12.85 1.19
N GLU A 38 2.72 -11.89 2.12
CA GLU A 38 1.78 -11.98 3.24
C GLU A 38 0.32 -11.82 2.81
N ALA A 39 0.03 -11.00 1.80
CA ALA A 39 -1.30 -10.87 1.20
C ALA A 39 -1.75 -12.19 0.56
N ARG A 40 -0.87 -12.84 -0.22
CA ARG A 40 -1.13 -14.16 -0.85
C ARG A 40 -1.44 -15.27 0.15
N LYS A 41 -0.92 -15.18 1.38
CA LYS A 41 -1.20 -16.14 2.45
C LYS A 41 -2.59 -15.94 3.09
N ARG A 42 -3.15 -14.74 3.01
CA ARG A 42 -4.37 -14.34 3.75
C ARG A 42 -5.61 -14.19 2.89
N PHE A 43 -5.42 -13.79 1.64
CA PHE A 43 -6.51 -13.41 0.76
C PHE A 43 -6.49 -14.27 -0.51
N SER A 44 -7.67 -14.42 -1.12
CA SER A 44 -7.78 -15.15 -2.38
C SER A 44 -7.08 -14.38 -3.50
N ALA A 45 -6.51 -15.12 -4.47
CA ALA A 45 -5.78 -14.54 -5.59
C ALA A 45 -6.61 -13.50 -6.38
N ALA A 46 -7.93 -13.68 -6.44
CA ALA A 46 -8.86 -12.78 -7.12
C ALA A 46 -8.98 -11.39 -6.48
N THR A 47 -8.50 -11.21 -5.24
CA THR A 47 -8.61 -9.94 -4.49
C THR A 47 -7.27 -9.22 -4.36
N LEU A 48 -6.19 -9.75 -4.97
CA LEU A 48 -4.84 -9.18 -4.90
C LEU A 48 -4.63 -7.97 -5.81
N HIS A 49 -5.65 -7.60 -6.58
CA HIS A 49 -5.70 -6.35 -7.32
C HIS A 49 -7.09 -5.76 -7.07
N ASN A 50 -7.13 -4.49 -6.66
CA ASN A 50 -8.34 -3.70 -6.42
C ASN A 50 -9.32 -4.26 -5.36
N GLY A 51 -8.96 -5.35 -4.68
CA GLY A 51 -9.78 -6.05 -3.69
C GLY A 51 -9.18 -6.03 -2.29
N SER A 52 -9.74 -6.84 -1.39
CA SER A 52 -9.34 -6.89 0.02
C SER A 52 -7.85 -7.25 0.23
N GLY A 53 -7.33 -8.17 -0.58
CA GLY A 53 -5.92 -8.55 -0.52
C GLY A 53 -4.99 -7.41 -0.94
N ASP A 54 -5.45 -6.60 -1.89
CA ASP A 54 -4.72 -5.42 -2.34
C ASP A 54 -4.72 -4.30 -1.31
N ALA A 55 -5.89 -4.03 -0.71
CA ALA A 55 -6.03 -3.06 0.36
C ALA A 55 -5.11 -3.38 1.56
N PHE A 56 -5.08 -4.65 1.98
CA PHE A 56 -4.16 -5.12 3.02
C PHE A 56 -2.69 -4.97 2.59
N ARG A 57 -2.35 -5.33 1.34
CA ARG A 57 -0.99 -5.23 0.79
C ARG A 57 -0.48 -3.78 0.87
N HIS A 58 -1.28 -2.81 0.46
CA HIS A 58 -0.96 -1.39 0.51
C HIS A 58 -0.79 -0.88 1.95
N CYS A 59 -1.71 -1.23 2.86
CA CYS A 59 -1.58 -0.90 4.29
C CYS A 59 -0.25 -1.43 4.86
N PHE A 60 0.04 -2.72 4.65
CA PHE A 60 1.19 -3.36 5.27
C PHE A 60 2.51 -2.88 4.68
N TRP A 61 2.59 -2.71 3.36
CA TRP A 61 3.75 -2.13 2.70
C TRP A 61 4.07 -0.72 3.23
N SER A 62 3.05 0.13 3.29
CA SER A 62 3.18 1.49 3.80
C SER A 62 3.55 1.55 5.29
N ALA A 63 3.03 0.62 6.10
CA ALA A 63 3.38 0.51 7.51
C ALA A 63 4.85 0.10 7.72
N MET A 64 5.37 -0.85 6.95
CA MET A 64 6.79 -1.22 7.02
C MET A 64 7.67 -0.02 6.64
N ASN A 65 7.36 0.64 5.52
CA ASN A 65 8.15 1.77 5.04
C ASN A 65 8.16 2.95 6.01
N ALA A 66 7.01 3.29 6.61
CA ALA A 66 6.95 4.35 7.61
C ALA A 66 7.68 3.99 8.91
N ARG A 67 7.65 2.71 9.33
CA ARG A 67 8.41 2.23 10.49
C ARG A 67 9.92 2.30 10.22
N ASP A 68 10.36 1.86 9.04
CA ASP A 68 11.77 1.62 8.73
C ASP A 68 12.50 2.90 8.30
N GLN A 69 11.85 3.72 7.47
CA GLN A 69 12.44 4.90 6.82
C GLN A 69 11.82 6.23 7.29
N GLY A 70 10.82 6.16 8.16
CA GLY A 70 10.07 7.32 8.63
C GLY A 70 8.87 7.66 7.76
N LYS A 71 7.83 8.16 8.41
CA LYS A 71 6.52 8.45 7.79
C LYS A 71 6.59 9.41 6.61
N GLU A 72 7.35 10.50 6.74
CA GLU A 72 7.42 11.54 5.72
C GLU A 72 8.06 11.02 4.42
N LEU A 73 9.19 10.32 4.53
CA LEU A 73 9.87 9.76 3.38
C LEU A 73 9.03 8.67 2.70
N ALA A 74 8.41 7.80 3.49
CA ALA A 74 7.52 6.76 2.97
C ALA A 74 6.31 7.34 2.22
N LYS A 75 5.70 8.40 2.76
CA LYS A 75 4.57 9.08 2.14
C LYS A 75 4.98 9.79 0.85
N ASN A 76 6.07 10.55 0.85
CA ASN A 76 6.55 11.23 -0.34
C ASN A 76 6.82 10.26 -1.50
N PHE A 77 7.41 9.10 -1.19
CA PHE A 77 7.63 8.07 -2.19
C PHE A 77 6.33 7.42 -2.67
N GLY A 78 5.45 7.00 -1.74
CA GLY A 78 4.21 6.33 -2.12
C GLY A 78 3.28 7.24 -2.92
N ASP A 79 3.10 8.49 -2.51
CA ASP A 79 2.28 9.46 -3.26
C ASP A 79 2.86 9.68 -4.67
N ALA A 80 4.18 9.77 -4.80
CA ALA A 80 4.83 9.90 -6.09
C ALA A 80 4.70 8.63 -6.96
N HIS A 81 4.69 7.44 -6.35
CA HIS A 81 4.49 6.16 -7.05
C HIS A 81 3.08 6.06 -7.66
N GLU A 82 2.08 6.62 -6.98
CA GLU A 82 0.69 6.69 -7.45
C GLU A 82 0.42 7.84 -8.44
N ASP A 83 1.36 8.76 -8.61
CA ASP A 83 1.22 9.96 -9.45
C ASP A 83 1.88 9.80 -10.83
N PHE A 84 1.26 8.96 -11.66
CA PHE A 84 1.68 8.69 -13.04
C PHE A 84 0.51 8.77 -14.03
N ASP A 85 0.83 9.09 -15.29
CA ASP A 85 -0.15 9.21 -16.37
C ASP A 85 -0.85 7.87 -16.64
N GLY A 86 -2.18 7.90 -16.67
CA GLY A 86 -3.01 6.72 -16.91
C GLY A 86 -3.35 5.90 -15.67
N ASN A 87 -2.96 6.33 -14.44
CA ASN A 87 -3.44 5.71 -13.22
C ASN A 87 -4.96 5.95 -13.05
N PRO A 88 -5.82 4.90 -13.01
CA PRO A 88 -7.25 5.08 -12.81
C PRO A 88 -7.55 5.78 -11.48
N THR A 89 -8.42 6.80 -11.50
CA THR A 89 -8.70 7.66 -10.34
C THR A 89 -9.16 6.89 -9.09
N ASN A 90 -9.98 5.85 -9.30
CA ASN A 90 -10.49 4.97 -8.25
C ASN A 90 -9.36 4.14 -7.61
N GLU A 91 -8.49 3.53 -8.42
CA GLU A 91 -7.33 2.75 -7.96
C GLU A 91 -6.36 3.65 -7.20
N LYS A 92 -5.98 4.79 -7.79
CA LYS A 92 -5.15 5.82 -7.14
C LYS A 92 -5.71 6.21 -5.77
N THR A 93 -7.01 6.44 -5.66
CA THR A 93 -7.59 6.80 -4.37
C THR A 93 -7.49 5.65 -3.37
N MET A 94 -7.88 4.44 -3.78
CA MET A 94 -7.85 3.26 -2.93
C MET A 94 -6.45 3.04 -2.37
N ASP A 95 -5.44 3.13 -3.21
CA ASP A 95 -4.04 2.98 -2.84
C ASP A 95 -3.58 4.10 -1.90
N LEU A 96 -3.84 5.37 -2.22
CA LEU A 96 -3.48 6.50 -1.35
C LEU A 96 -4.15 6.41 0.03
N HIS A 97 -5.43 6.04 0.10
CA HIS A 97 -6.17 5.87 1.35
C HIS A 97 -5.55 4.76 2.20
N ASN A 98 -5.37 3.58 1.62
CA ASN A 98 -4.83 2.41 2.32
C ASN A 98 -3.36 2.63 2.74
N ASN A 99 -2.58 3.30 1.89
CA ASN A 99 -1.21 3.73 2.22
C ASN A 99 -1.22 4.68 3.43
N GLY A 100 -2.13 5.66 3.45
CA GLY A 100 -2.32 6.58 4.57
C GLY A 100 -2.54 5.87 5.90
N VAL A 101 -3.44 4.88 5.93
CA VAL A 101 -3.68 4.05 7.13
C VAL A 101 -2.40 3.30 7.54
N GLY A 102 -1.68 2.74 6.58
CA GLY A 102 -0.39 2.08 6.81
C GLY A 102 0.66 3.01 7.41
N TYR A 103 0.82 4.21 6.87
CA TYR A 103 1.79 5.20 7.37
C TYR A 103 1.55 5.56 8.84
N GLU A 104 0.29 5.73 9.25
CA GLU A 104 -0.03 5.98 10.66
C GLU A 104 0.37 4.79 11.55
N ILE A 105 -0.01 3.56 11.17
CA ILE A 105 0.35 2.34 11.89
C ILE A 105 1.87 2.20 12.04
N GLY A 106 2.62 2.37 10.95
CA GLY A 106 4.07 2.28 10.94
C GLY A 106 4.74 3.32 11.84
N SER A 107 4.28 4.57 11.76
CA SER A 107 4.84 5.67 12.56
C SER A 107 4.67 5.49 14.08
N GLN A 108 3.62 4.76 14.50
CA GLN A 108 3.32 4.47 15.90
C GLN A 108 3.96 3.15 16.38
N SER A 109 4.68 2.44 15.51
CA SER A 109 5.23 1.11 15.78
C SER A 109 6.76 1.03 15.63
N PRO A 110 7.56 2.01 16.12
CA PRO A 110 9.00 2.01 15.92
C PRO A 110 9.65 0.75 16.51
N GLY A 111 10.50 0.08 15.73
CA GLY A 111 11.20 -1.15 16.14
C GLY A 111 10.30 -2.38 16.33
N ALA A 112 8.99 -2.29 16.09
CA ALA A 112 8.09 -3.43 16.17
C ALA A 112 8.38 -4.44 15.04
N PRO A 113 8.27 -5.76 15.29
CA PRO A 113 8.46 -6.75 14.23
C PRO A 113 7.31 -6.71 13.21
N ASP A 114 7.55 -7.20 12.00
CA ASP A 114 6.54 -7.24 10.91
C ASP A 114 5.23 -7.90 11.34
N ARG A 115 5.29 -8.94 12.18
CA ARG A 115 4.09 -9.60 12.73
C ARG A 115 3.15 -8.61 13.42
N HIS A 116 3.68 -7.59 14.08
CA HIS A 116 2.87 -6.55 14.72
C HIS A 116 2.11 -5.73 13.67
N LEU A 117 2.81 -5.26 12.63
CA LEU A 117 2.22 -4.47 11.54
C LEU A 117 1.17 -5.29 10.76
N ILE A 118 1.44 -6.58 10.52
CA ILE A 118 0.47 -7.51 9.93
C ILE A 118 -0.82 -7.55 10.77
N ILE A 119 -0.71 -7.70 12.09
CA ILE A 119 -1.88 -7.75 12.99
C ILE A 119 -2.64 -6.42 12.92
N MET A 120 -1.94 -5.29 12.97
CA MET A 120 -2.56 -3.96 12.91
C MET A 120 -3.29 -3.72 11.58
N CYS A 121 -2.69 -4.07 10.44
CA CYS A 121 -3.35 -3.95 9.13
C CYS A 121 -4.50 -4.94 8.94
N THR A 122 -4.43 -6.16 9.49
CA THR A 122 -5.57 -7.08 9.52
C THR A 122 -6.70 -6.52 10.38
N GLN A 123 -6.41 -5.88 11.50
CA GLN A 123 -7.42 -5.22 12.35
C GLN A 123 -8.02 -4.00 11.66
N ALA A 124 -7.22 -3.19 10.95
CA ALA A 124 -7.72 -2.07 10.17
C ALA A 124 -8.67 -2.54 9.05
N TRP A 125 -8.29 -3.60 8.34
CA TRP A 125 -9.16 -4.27 7.36
C TRP A 125 -10.47 -4.74 7.99
N ALA A 126 -10.40 -5.49 9.11
CA ALA A 126 -11.56 -6.05 9.78
C ALA A 126 -12.48 -4.99 10.42
N ALA A 127 -11.94 -3.80 10.72
CA ALA A 127 -12.68 -2.67 11.27
C ALA A 127 -13.26 -1.74 10.19
N GLY A 128 -13.16 -2.08 8.90
CA GLY A 128 -13.64 -1.24 7.81
C GLY A 128 -12.86 0.08 7.68
N LYS A 129 -11.57 0.08 8.00
CA LYS A 129 -10.71 1.26 7.79
C LYS A 129 -10.03 1.26 6.43
N LEU A 130 -9.90 0.09 5.81
CA LEU A 130 -9.35 -0.06 4.47
C LEU A 130 -10.48 -0.12 3.44
N VAL A 131 -10.16 0.28 2.22
CA VAL A 131 -11.11 0.38 1.11
C VAL A 131 -10.62 -0.43 -0.08
N GLN A 132 -11.55 -0.85 -0.94
CA GLN A 132 -11.28 -1.55 -2.18
C GLN A 132 -12.14 -0.96 -3.30
N VAL A 133 -11.79 -1.21 -4.56
CA VAL A 133 -12.65 -0.82 -5.69
C VAL A 133 -13.92 -1.67 -5.66
N ASN A 134 -15.06 -1.04 -5.91
CA ASN A 134 -16.32 -1.74 -6.04
C ASN A 134 -16.33 -2.56 -7.33
N GLY A 135 -16.41 -3.89 -7.20
CA GLY A 135 -16.43 -4.81 -8.34
C GLY A 135 -17.71 -4.74 -9.21
N VAL A 136 -18.76 -4.06 -8.74
CA VAL A 136 -20.01 -3.83 -9.48
C VAL A 136 -20.01 -2.46 -10.16
N ASN A 137 -19.54 -1.43 -9.46
CA ASN A 137 -19.37 -0.09 -10.01
C ASN A 137 -17.93 0.37 -9.81
N SER A 138 -17.06 0.10 -10.78
CA SER A 138 -15.62 0.38 -10.66
C SER A 138 -15.28 1.87 -10.48
N GLY A 139 -16.24 2.79 -10.63
CA GLY A 139 -16.06 4.19 -10.27
C GLY A 139 -16.08 4.49 -8.77
N ASP A 140 -16.59 3.57 -7.94
CA ASP A 140 -16.79 3.75 -6.50
C ASP A 140 -15.82 2.89 -5.66
N LEU A 141 -15.62 3.30 -4.41
CA LEU A 141 -14.92 2.52 -3.39
C LEU A 141 -15.92 1.96 -2.36
N ILE A 142 -15.61 0.79 -1.81
CA ILE A 142 -16.33 0.15 -0.69
C ILE A 142 -15.35 -0.23 0.41
N TYR A 143 -15.81 -0.34 1.66
CA TYR A 143 -14.92 -0.86 2.71
C TYR A 143 -14.55 -2.31 2.42
N SER A 144 -13.28 -2.66 2.64
CA SER A 144 -12.70 -3.93 2.22
C SER A 144 -13.27 -5.18 2.92
N ASN A 145 -14.11 -5.01 3.95
CA ASN A 145 -14.79 -6.07 4.69
C ASN A 145 -16.33 -5.97 4.59
N SER A 146 -16.86 -5.12 3.71
CA SER A 146 -18.30 -4.83 3.61
C SER A 146 -18.75 -4.61 2.16
N THR A 147 -20.05 -4.50 1.95
CA THR A 147 -20.65 -3.99 0.70
C THR A 147 -21.09 -2.54 0.80
N GLU A 148 -20.71 -1.82 1.87
CA GLU A 148 -21.06 -0.42 2.09
C GLU A 148 -20.12 0.50 1.31
N ASN A 149 -20.71 1.51 0.65
CA ASN A 149 -19.95 2.52 -0.10
C ASN A 149 -19.11 3.38 0.83
N TYR A 150 -17.87 3.62 0.41
CA TYR A 150 -16.99 4.60 1.03
C TYR A 150 -17.34 5.99 0.49
N LEU A 151 -17.83 6.87 1.38
CA LEU A 151 -18.08 8.26 1.06
C LEU A 151 -16.81 9.07 1.33
N TYR A 152 -16.25 9.67 0.29
CA TYR A 152 -15.13 10.60 0.44
C TYR A 152 -15.50 11.75 1.40
N GLY A 153 -14.82 11.82 2.56
CA GLY A 153 -14.91 12.97 3.46
C GLY A 153 -15.99 12.96 4.57
N GLY A 154 -16.44 11.81 5.07
CA GLY A 154 -17.23 11.76 6.33
C GLY A 154 -16.94 10.48 7.11
N LYS A 155 -16.65 10.49 8.42
CA LYS A 155 -16.97 11.43 9.51
C LYS A 155 -15.73 11.98 10.21
#